data_AF-A0A1F7RWX4-F1
#
_entry.id   AF-A0A1F7RWX4-F1
#
_cell.length_a   1.000
_cell.length_b   1.000
_cell.length_c   1.000
_cell.angle_alpha   90.00
_cell.angle_beta   90.00
_cell.angle_gamma   90.00
#
_symmetry.space_group_name_H-M   'P 1'
#
loop_
_entity.id
_entity.type
_entity.pdbx_description
1 polymer ?
#
loop_
_entity_poly.entity_id
_entity_poly.type
_entity_poly.pdbx_seq_one_letter_code
_entity_poly.pdbx_strand_id
1 'polypeptide(L)'
;MKKEVFFEVFLEVVLIVLAVLMVLVLSNCAYLTGRTAGEIVDDSSIKTVINSKIVEDKDLSYLKIDVDSKKGNVVLTGFVPNQRAEERLIELARQVRGVKSVKSELKIENK
;
A
#
# COMPACT_ATOMS: atom_id res chain seq x y z
N MET A 1 -24.45 46.99 -27.30
CA MET A 1 -24.70 45.60 -27.75
C MET A 1 -23.45 44.78 -28.07
N LYS A 2 -22.35 45.32 -28.64
CA LYS A 2 -21.13 44.52 -28.95
C LYS A 2 -20.20 44.22 -27.76
N LYS A 3 -20.27 45.01 -26.68
CA LYS A 3 -19.39 44.87 -25.51
C LYS A 3 -19.79 43.71 -24.58
N GLU A 4 -21.07 43.36 -24.56
CA GLU A 4 -21.59 42.28 -23.71
C GLU A 4 -21.23 40.90 -24.26
N VAL A 5 -21.29 40.74 -25.59
CA VAL A 5 -20.83 39.52 -26.29
C VAL A 5 -19.33 39.31 -26.12
N PHE A 6 -18.53 40.39 -26.12
CA PHE A 6 -17.09 40.28 -25.90
C PHE A 6 -16.74 39.84 -24.48
N PHE A 7 -17.51 40.29 -23.49
CA PHE A 7 -17.31 39.93 -22.08
C PHE A 7 -17.73 38.49 -21.77
N GLU A 8 -18.83 38.00 -22.35
CA GLU A 8 -19.22 36.58 -22.25
C GLU A 8 -18.20 35.65 -22.89
N VAL A 9 -17.71 35.97 -24.10
CA VAL A 9 -16.68 35.17 -24.79
C VAL A 9 -15.37 35.18 -24.01
N PHE A 10 -15.00 36.32 -23.42
CA PHE A 10 -13.82 36.41 -22.56
C PHE A 10 -13.95 35.54 -21.30
N LEU A 11 -15.13 35.51 -20.68
CA LEU A 11 -15.40 34.73 -19.48
C LEU A 11 -15.37 33.21 -19.75
N GLU A 12 -15.91 32.74 -20.88
CA GLU A 12 -15.79 31.34 -21.29
C GLU A 12 -14.35 30.93 -21.58
N VAL A 13 -13.57 31.77 -22.27
CA VAL A 13 -12.16 31.49 -22.56
C VAL A 13 -11.34 31.40 -21.27
N VAL A 14 -11.60 32.26 -20.29
CA VAL A 14 -10.96 32.21 -18.97
C VAL A 14 -11.33 30.92 -18.21
N LEU A 15 -12.60 30.50 -18.25
CA LEU A 15 -13.04 29.25 -17.63
C LEU A 15 -12.39 28.02 -18.27
N ILE A 16 -12.26 27.99 -19.60
CA ILE A 16 -11.58 26.90 -20.32
C ILE A 16 -10.09 26.87 -19.97
N VAL A 17 -9.42 28.03 -19.93
CA VAL A 17 -8.00 28.12 -19.56
C VAL A 17 -7.77 27.64 -18.13
N LEU A 18 -8.64 28.01 -17.18
CA LEU A 18 -8.57 27.54 -15.79
C LEU A 18 -8.83 26.03 -15.67
N ALA A 19 -9.79 25.50 -16.42
CA ALA A 19 -10.06 24.06 -16.46
C ALA A 19 -8.88 23.27 -17.04
N VAL A 20 -8.26 23.77 -18.12
CA VAL A 20 -7.07 23.14 -18.74
C VAL A 20 -5.86 23.21 -17.79
N LEU A 21 -5.66 24.33 -17.08
CA LEU A 21 -4.63 24.45 -16.05
C LEU A 21 -4.83 23.44 -14.91
N MET A 22 -6.07 23.21 -14.49
CA MET A 22 -6.40 22.18 -13.48
C MET A 22 -6.04 20.78 -13.97
N VAL A 23 -6.34 20.45 -15.23
CA VAL A 23 -6.01 19.13 -15.83
C VAL A 23 -4.50 18.89 -15.91
N LEU A 24 -3.72 19.94 -16.19
CA LEU A 24 -2.25 19.85 -16.20
C LEU A 24 -1.67 19.58 -14.80
N VAL A 25 -2.25 20.15 -13.75
CA VAL A 25 -1.79 19.94 -12.36
C VAL A 25 -2.10 18.53 -11.85
N LEU A 26 -3.22 17.92 -12.27
CA LEU A 26 -3.60 16.55 -11.87
C LEU A 26 -2.73 15.46 -12.49
N SER A 27 -2.02 15.76 -13.58
CA SER A 27 -1.17 14.79 -14.30
C SER A 27 0.15 14.49 -13.58
N ASN A 28 0.51 15.26 -12.54
CA ASN A 28 1.84 15.24 -11.94
C ASN A 28 1.95 14.45 -10.61
N CYS A 29 0.86 13.86 -10.11
CA CYS A 29 0.89 13.07 -8.87
C CYS A 29 1.51 11.66 -9.04
N ALA A 30 1.66 11.15 -10.27
CA ALA A 30 2.14 9.78 -10.51
C ALA A 30 3.67 9.62 -10.58
N TYR A 31 4.44 10.72 -10.62
CA TYR A 31 5.88 10.66 -10.92
C TYR A 31 6.80 10.42 -9.71
N LEU A 32 6.28 10.41 -8.47
CA LEU A 32 7.12 10.57 -7.27
C LEU A 32 7.59 9.28 -6.57
N THR A 33 7.19 8.08 -6.99
CA THR A 33 7.56 6.85 -6.23
C THR A 33 8.33 5.78 -7.00
N GLY A 34 8.54 5.90 -8.32
CA GLY A 34 9.25 4.87 -9.09
C GLY A 34 8.65 3.46 -8.93
N ARG A 35 7.39 3.37 -8.48
CA ARG A 35 6.59 2.18 -8.33
C ARG A 35 5.32 2.37 -9.14
N THR A 36 4.85 1.30 -9.75
CA THR A 36 3.57 1.33 -10.46
C THR A 36 2.42 1.32 -9.44
N ALA A 37 1.28 1.91 -9.79
CA ALA A 37 0.08 1.83 -8.95
C ALA A 37 -0.31 0.37 -8.64
N GLY A 38 -0.08 -0.55 -9.59
CA GLY A 38 -0.30 -1.99 -9.39
C GLY A 38 0.56 -2.58 -8.28
N GLU A 39 1.85 -2.23 -8.23
CA GLU A 39 2.78 -2.73 -7.20
C GLU A 39 2.37 -2.34 -5.77
N ILE A 40 1.82 -1.13 -5.60
CA ILE A 40 1.32 -0.65 -4.29
C ILE A 40 0.05 -1.39 -3.88
N VAL A 41 -0.86 -1.60 -4.82
CA VAL A 41 -2.11 -2.34 -4.59
C VAL A 41 -1.81 -3.80 -4.26
N ASP A 42 -0.85 -4.42 -4.96
CA ASP A 42 -0.39 -5.78 -4.71
C ASP A 42 0.21 -5.91 -3.31
N ASP A 43 1.12 -5.01 -2.91
CA ASP A 43 1.74 -5.04 -1.59
C ASP A 43 0.72 -4.85 -0.44
N SER A 44 -0.25 -3.94 -0.61
CA SER A 44 -1.31 -3.73 0.37
C SER A 44 -2.21 -4.95 0.51
N SER A 45 -2.50 -5.62 -0.61
CA SER A 45 -3.28 -6.86 -0.63
C SER A 45 -2.52 -8.00 0.06
N ILE A 46 -1.21 -8.13 -0.21
CA ILE A 46 -0.34 -9.11 0.47
C ILE A 46 -0.38 -8.90 1.98
N LYS A 47 -0.17 -7.66 2.47
CA LYS A 47 -0.21 -7.35 3.91
C LYS A 47 -1.55 -7.74 4.53
N THR A 48 -2.65 -7.40 3.85
CA THR A 48 -4.00 -7.69 4.32
C THR A 48 -4.25 -9.19 4.44
N VAL A 49 -3.85 -9.97 3.43
CA VAL A 49 -4.02 -11.43 3.43
C VAL A 49 -3.17 -12.10 4.51
N ILE A 50 -1.92 -11.65 4.71
CA ILE A 50 -1.06 -12.18 5.78
C ILE A 50 -1.68 -11.88 7.15
N ASN A 51 -2.11 -10.64 7.38
CA ASN A 51 -2.76 -10.27 8.64
C ASN A 51 -4.05 -11.06 8.90
N SER A 52 -4.88 -11.28 7.87
CA SER A 52 -6.07 -12.14 8.01
C SER A 52 -5.69 -13.54 8.46
N LYS A 53 -4.69 -14.16 7.82
CA LYS A 53 -4.20 -15.49 8.18
C LYS A 53 -3.65 -15.55 9.61
N ILE A 54 -2.99 -14.49 10.09
CA ILE A 54 -2.50 -14.41 11.47
C ILE A 54 -3.65 -14.35 12.47
N VAL A 55 -4.69 -13.56 12.16
CA VAL A 55 -5.89 -13.44 13.00
C VAL A 55 -6.72 -14.73 13.01
N GLU A 56 -6.74 -15.47 11.91
CA GLU A 56 -7.40 -16.77 11.81
C GLU A 56 -6.65 -17.88 12.58
N ASP A 57 -5.33 -17.74 12.76
CA ASP A 57 -4.52 -18.71 13.49
C ASP A 57 -4.60 -18.45 15.01
N LYS A 58 -5.13 -19.44 15.74
CA LYS A 58 -5.33 -19.35 17.20
C LYS A 58 -4.02 -19.14 17.96
N ASP A 59 -2.91 -19.64 17.42
CA ASP A 59 -1.60 -19.56 18.07
C ASP A 59 -0.89 -18.22 17.81
N LEU A 60 -1.38 -17.43 16.85
CA LEU A 60 -0.73 -16.20 16.38
C LEU A 60 -1.59 -14.96 16.57
N SER A 61 -2.92 -15.10 16.62
CA SER A 61 -3.89 -14.00 16.72
C SER A 61 -3.71 -13.08 17.94
N TYR A 62 -3.14 -13.59 19.03
CA TYR A 62 -2.85 -12.82 20.25
C TYR A 62 -1.46 -12.17 20.25
N LEU A 63 -0.62 -12.49 19.27
CA LEU A 63 0.75 -11.99 19.18
C LEU A 63 0.77 -10.60 18.54
N LYS A 64 1.61 -9.71 19.08
CA LYS A 64 1.85 -8.39 18.49
C LYS A 64 2.88 -8.52 17.38
N ILE A 65 2.37 -8.74 16.18
CA ILE A 65 3.15 -8.89 14.95
C ILE A 65 2.75 -7.75 14.00
N ASP A 66 3.73 -7.09 13.41
CA ASP A 66 3.53 -6.20 12.27
C ASP A 66 4.15 -6.79 11.01
N VAL A 67 3.42 -6.63 9.90
CA VAL A 67 3.77 -7.15 8.59
C VAL A 67 3.97 -5.97 7.65
N ASP A 68 5.15 -5.83 7.08
CA ASP A 68 5.45 -4.86 6.02
C ASP A 68 5.71 -5.61 4.72
N SER A 69 5.19 -5.13 3.58
CA SER A 69 5.48 -5.68 2.26
C SER A 69 5.95 -4.58 1.32
N LYS A 70 7.07 -4.81 0.65
CA LYS A 70 7.61 -3.92 -0.39
C LYS A 70 8.09 -4.72 -1.58
N LYS A 71 7.43 -4.54 -2.73
CA LYS A 71 7.72 -5.21 -4.00
C LYS A 71 7.62 -6.74 -3.92
N GLY A 72 6.75 -7.25 -3.05
CA GLY A 72 6.64 -8.67 -2.71
C GLY A 72 7.72 -9.19 -1.74
N ASN A 73 8.55 -8.32 -1.16
CA ASN A 73 9.43 -8.69 -0.05
C ASN A 73 8.72 -8.37 1.26
N VAL A 74 8.44 -9.40 2.04
CA VAL A 74 7.73 -9.29 3.30
C VAL A 74 8.73 -9.25 4.45
N VAL A 75 8.56 -8.31 5.36
CA VAL A 75 9.29 -8.22 6.62
C VAL A 75 8.32 -8.42 7.76
N LEU A 76 8.63 -9.41 8.61
CA LEU A 76 7.85 -9.75 9.79
C LEU A 76 8.58 -9.20 11.00
N THR A 77 7.90 -8.35 11.79
CA THR A 77 8.46 -7.75 13.00
C THR A 77 7.51 -7.97 14.17
N GLY A 78 8.05 -8.03 15.40
CA GLY A 78 7.23 -8.23 16.59
C GLY A 78 7.82 -9.25 17.56
N PHE A 79 6.96 -9.77 18.44
CA PHE A 79 7.34 -10.71 19.49
C PHE A 79 6.62 -12.04 19.33
N VAL A 80 7.35 -13.13 19.50
CA VAL A 80 6.85 -14.50 19.41
C VAL A 80 7.28 -15.31 20.65
N PRO A 81 6.47 -16.29 21.08
CA PRO A 81 6.74 -17.04 22.31
C PRO A 81 7.81 -18.12 22.13
N ASN A 82 8.02 -18.61 20.90
CA ASN A 82 8.99 -19.66 20.60
C ASN A 82 9.33 -19.67 19.11
N GLN A 83 10.38 -20.41 18.75
CA GLN A 83 10.83 -20.56 17.38
C GLN A 83 9.78 -21.23 16.46
N ARG A 84 8.94 -22.12 17.01
CA ARG A 84 7.89 -22.79 16.24
C ARG A 84 6.84 -21.79 15.73
N ALA A 85 6.48 -20.81 16.54
CA ALA A 85 5.57 -19.73 16.15
C ALA A 85 6.18 -18.84 15.05
N GLU A 86 7.48 -18.54 15.13
CA GLU A 86 8.22 -17.85 14.07
C GLU A 86 8.20 -18.63 12.75
N GLU A 87 8.55 -19.91 12.78
CA GLU A 87 8.56 -20.78 11.60
C GLU A 87 7.17 -20.85 10.95
N ARG A 88 6.13 -20.96 11.78
CA ARG A 88 4.74 -20.96 11.33
C ARG A 88 4.36 -19.65 10.63
N LEU A 89 4.79 -18.51 11.19
CA LEU A 89 4.56 -17.19 10.60
C LEU A 89 5.21 -17.05 9.23
N ILE A 90 6.46 -17.50 9.12
CA ILE A 90 7.23 -17.47 7.88
C ILE A 90 6.54 -18.35 6.82
N GLU A 91 6.06 -19.53 7.21
CA GLU A 91 5.34 -20.44 6.32
C GLU A 91 4.03 -19.81 5.82
N LEU A 92 3.21 -19.25 6.71
CA LEU A 92 1.97 -18.56 6.36
C LEU A 92 2.21 -17.39 5.40
N ALA A 93 3.24 -16.58 5.66
CA ALA A 93 3.60 -15.47 4.79
C ALA A 93 4.02 -15.96 3.40
N ARG A 94 4.80 -17.05 3.29
CA ARG A 94 5.23 -17.62 2.01
C ARG A 94 4.10 -18.19 1.17
N GLN A 95 3.00 -18.62 1.78
CA GLN A 95 1.84 -19.16 1.06
C GLN A 95 1.02 -18.06 0.37
N VAL A 96 1.24 -16.78 0.70
CA VAL A 96 0.49 -15.68 0.10
C VAL A 96 1.00 -15.41 -1.32
N ARG A 97 0.06 -15.34 -2.27
CA ARG A 97 0.38 -15.06 -3.68
C ARG A 97 1.04 -13.69 -3.82
N GLY A 98 2.14 -13.63 -4.57
CA GLY A 98 2.90 -12.40 -4.81
C GLY A 98 4.08 -12.20 -3.86
N VAL A 99 4.20 -13.02 -2.81
CA VAL A 99 5.39 -13.02 -1.95
C VAL A 99 6.57 -13.64 -2.68
N LYS A 100 7.67 -12.88 -2.75
CA LYS A 100 8.94 -13.28 -3.36
C LYS A 100 9.97 -13.68 -2.32
N SER A 101 10.01 -12.95 -1.21
CA SER A 101 10.90 -13.23 -0.10
C SER A 101 10.23 -12.88 1.23
N VAL A 102 10.63 -13.60 2.28
CA VAL A 102 10.19 -13.34 3.64
C VAL A 102 11.42 -13.20 4.51
N LYS A 103 11.54 -12.04 5.17
CA LYS A 103 12.56 -11.75 6.16
C LYS A 103 11.91 -11.74 7.54
N SER A 104 12.47 -12.53 8.46
CA SER A 104 12.07 -12.49 9.86
C SER A 104 12.98 -11.52 10.62
N GLU A 105 12.36 -10.59 11.34
CA GLU A 105 12.99 -9.74 12.37
C GLU A 105 12.20 -9.88 13.69
N LEU A 106 11.62 -11.07 13.90
CA LEU A 106 10.86 -11.41 15.10
C LEU A 106 11.80 -11.62 16.28
N LYS A 107 11.35 -11.20 17.47
CA LYS A 107 12.06 -11.41 18.73
C LYS A 107 11.38 -12.52 19.52
N ILE A 108 12.13 -13.57 19.83
CA ILE A 108 11.67 -14.64 20.71
C ILE A 108 11.75 -14.14 22.15
N GLU A 109 10.59 -13.94 22.78
CA GLU A 109 10.51 -13.58 24.19
C GLU A 109 10.47 -14.88 25.00
N ASN A 110 11.63 -15.35 25.45
CA ASN A 110 11.71 -16.45 26.41
C ASN A 110 11.06 -16.01 27.72
N LYS A 111 9.89 -16.55 28.02
CA LYS A 111 9.18 -16.33 29.27
C LYS A 111 9.01 -17.63 30.03
#